data_AF-A0A7H8JS06-F1
#
_entry.id   AF-A0A7H8JS06-F1
#
_cell.length_a   1.000
_cell.length_b   1.000
_cell.length_c   1.000
_cell.angle_alpha   90.00
_cell.angle_beta   90.00
_cell.angle_gamma   90.00
#
_symmetry.space_group_name_H-M   'P 1'
#
loop_
_entity.id
_entity.type
_entity.pdbx_description
1 polymer ?
#
loop_
_entity_poly.entity_id
_entity_poly.type
_entity_poly.pdbx_seq_one_letter_code
_entity_poly.pdbx_strand_id
1 'polypeptide(L)'
;MAVIDQRASSYAQLDQKYRVSKFVFMGGFLPTAFGLFGLLGSSPTGTDFLLLLIGAGLIGGGISWGRSILGQMRYVITYPADPMAHLIAWGGSIAVVVVCALIGKALETGMTAVVSAGLLAVPPWFRKRRTAFMLDYAGITAAGTAVAWDQVSILVITDTAPDHVSLGLRLRSGGWSDGVNVERHKFDLNRIVEGARTLAPGHVSIVVTDREGERPVYP
;
A
#
# COMPACT_ATOMS: atom_id res chain seq x y z
N MET A 1 31.14 -8.02 2.27
CA MET A 1 30.67 -7.38 3.52
C MET A 1 30.21 -5.93 3.28
N ALA A 2 31.00 -5.08 2.62
CA ALA A 2 30.66 -3.66 2.38
C ALA A 2 29.29 -3.37 1.68
N VAL A 3 28.81 -4.27 0.80
CA VAL A 3 27.51 -4.08 0.11
C VAL A 3 26.32 -4.20 1.07
N ILE A 4 26.45 -5.00 2.14
CA ILE A 4 25.38 -5.17 3.13
C ILE A 4 25.22 -3.89 3.97
N ASP A 5 26.34 -3.26 4.34
CA ASP A 5 26.34 -2.01 5.13
C ASP A 5 25.76 -0.82 4.34
N GLN A 6 26.01 -0.75 3.04
CA GLN A 6 25.46 0.30 2.18
C GLN A 6 23.92 0.19 2.01
N ARG A 7 23.40 -1.05 2.00
CA ARG A 7 21.94 -1.28 1.97
C ARG A 7 21.29 -0.89 3.30
N ALA A 8 21.90 -1.28 4.42
CA ALA A 8 21.41 -0.93 5.75
C ALA A 8 21.28 0.60 5.96
N SER A 9 22.25 1.38 5.48
CA SER A 9 22.19 2.85 5.59
C SER A 9 21.12 3.48 4.68
N SER A 10 20.94 2.95 3.47
CA SER A 10 19.87 3.37 2.56
C SER A 10 18.48 3.12 3.17
N TYR A 11 18.30 2.01 3.89
CA TYR A 11 17.06 1.71 4.57
C TYR A 11 16.80 2.58 5.77
N ALA A 12 17.81 2.88 6.59
CA ALA A 12 17.66 3.83 7.69
C ALA A 12 17.18 5.20 7.20
N GLN A 13 17.71 5.67 6.06
CA GLN A 13 17.25 6.92 5.44
C GLN A 13 15.81 6.84 4.93
N LEU A 14 15.44 5.74 4.26
CA LEU A 14 14.08 5.56 3.76
C LEU A 14 13.06 5.41 4.91
N ASP A 15 13.40 4.71 6.00
CA ASP A 15 12.57 4.60 7.19
C ASP A 15 12.39 5.97 7.86
N GLN A 16 13.46 6.76 7.97
CA GLN A 16 13.36 8.13 8.48
C GLN A 16 12.42 8.98 7.63
N LYS A 17 12.58 8.97 6.30
CA LYS A 17 11.67 9.68 5.38
C LYS A 17 10.22 9.20 5.54
N TYR A 18 10.01 7.89 5.71
CA TYR A 18 8.69 7.33 5.92
C TYR A 18 8.06 7.81 7.24
N ARG A 19 8.83 7.85 8.34
CA ARG A 19 8.38 8.43 9.61
C ARG A 19 8.01 9.90 9.46
N VAL A 20 8.81 10.69 8.74
CA VAL A 20 8.49 12.10 8.46
C VAL A 20 7.18 12.22 7.67
N SER A 21 6.97 11.40 6.63
CA SER A 21 5.71 11.39 5.88
C SER A 21 4.49 11.07 6.76
N LYS A 22 4.63 10.17 7.75
CA LYS A 22 3.58 9.89 8.72
C LYS A 22 3.29 11.09 9.61
N PHE A 23 4.32 11.81 10.06
CA PHE A 23 4.14 13.03 10.84
C PHE A 23 3.46 14.13 10.02
N VAL A 24 3.80 14.30 8.75
CA VAL A 24 3.11 15.25 7.85
C VAL A 24 1.65 14.87 7.67
N PHE A 25 1.37 13.59 7.42
CA PHE A 25 0.01 13.06 7.32
C PHE A 25 -0.80 13.29 8.60
N MET A 26 -0.26 12.92 9.77
CA MET A 26 -0.90 13.13 11.07
C MET A 26 -1.07 14.61 11.41
N GLY A 27 -0.07 15.44 11.07
CA GLY A 27 -0.12 16.89 11.25
C GLY A 27 -1.23 17.56 10.45
N GLY A 28 -1.66 16.96 9.33
CA GLY A 28 -2.81 17.42 8.56
C GLY A 28 -4.17 17.14 9.20
N PHE A 29 -4.30 16.12 10.07
CA PHE A 29 -5.58 15.78 10.69
C PHE A 29 -6.13 16.87 11.61
N LEU A 30 -5.27 17.48 12.42
CA LEU A 30 -5.68 18.54 13.35
C LEU A 30 -6.31 19.74 12.60
N PRO A 31 -5.62 20.40 11.65
CA PRO A 31 -6.21 21.51 10.90
C PRO A 31 -7.42 21.08 10.06
N THR A 32 -7.46 19.88 9.49
CA THR A 32 -8.67 19.37 8.81
C THR A 32 -9.84 19.25 9.78
N ALA A 33 -9.62 18.69 10.97
CA ALA A 33 -10.67 18.52 11.97
C ALA A 33 -11.17 19.87 12.52
N PHE A 34 -10.27 20.81 12.82
CA PHE A 34 -10.64 22.16 13.26
C PHE A 34 -11.38 22.92 12.17
N GLY A 35 -10.88 22.90 10.93
CA GLY A 35 -11.53 23.55 9.80
C GLY A 35 -12.92 22.96 9.51
N LEU A 36 -13.04 21.64 9.54
CA LEU A 36 -14.34 20.97 9.38
C LEU A 36 -15.30 21.33 10.52
N PHE A 37 -14.83 21.38 11.77
CA PHE A 37 -15.66 21.73 12.92
C PHE A 37 -16.15 23.17 12.85
N GLY A 38 -15.27 24.12 12.51
CA GLY A 38 -15.65 25.52 12.32
C GLY A 38 -16.66 25.71 11.17
N LEU A 39 -16.49 24.97 10.07
CA LEU A 39 -17.45 24.96 8.96
C LEU A 39 -18.82 24.38 9.32
N LEU A 40 -18.87 23.45 10.27
CA LEU A 40 -20.13 22.87 10.79
C LEU A 40 -20.75 23.70 11.92
N GLY A 41 -20.05 24.73 12.41
CA GLY A 41 -20.55 25.65 13.42
C GLY A 41 -21.63 26.60 12.87
N SER A 42 -22.26 27.35 13.78
CA SER A 42 -23.31 28.33 13.43
C SER A 42 -22.80 29.55 12.64
N SER A 43 -21.49 29.77 12.61
CA SER A 43 -20.85 30.95 12.02
C SER A 43 -19.52 30.58 11.36
N PRO A 44 -19.54 29.92 10.19
CA PRO A 44 -18.32 29.54 9.48
C PRO A 44 -17.52 30.78 9.08
N THR A 45 -16.21 30.71 9.27
CA THR A 45 -15.27 31.78 8.95
C THR A 45 -14.34 31.39 7.80
N GLY A 46 -13.71 32.38 7.16
CA GLY A 46 -12.68 32.12 6.15
C GLY A 46 -11.49 31.30 6.70
N THR A 47 -11.20 31.44 7.99
CA THR A 47 -10.17 30.67 8.70
C THR A 47 -10.48 29.18 8.73
N ASP A 48 -11.75 28.81 8.91
CA ASP A 48 -12.17 27.40 8.97
C ASP A 48 -11.95 26.71 7.62
N PHE A 49 -12.25 27.41 6.53
CA PHE A 49 -11.98 26.93 5.18
C PHE A 49 -10.49 26.79 4.90
N LEU A 50 -9.66 27.75 5.32
CA LEU A 50 -8.21 27.69 5.18
C LEU A 50 -7.61 26.52 5.96
N LEU A 51 -8.06 26.28 7.19
CA LEU A 51 -7.61 25.15 8.01
C LEU A 51 -7.99 23.81 7.36
N LEU A 52 -9.19 23.70 6.79
CA LEU A 52 -9.62 22.52 6.05
C LEU A 52 -8.69 22.24 4.86
N LEU A 53 -8.40 23.27 4.05
CA LEU A 53 -7.52 23.15 2.88
C LEU A 53 -6.08 22.80 3.24
N ILE A 54 -5.52 23.47 4.25
CA ILE A 54 -4.16 23.19 4.74
C ILE A 54 -4.07 21.75 5.22
N GLY A 55 -5.03 21.31 6.04
CA GLY A 55 -5.04 19.95 6.54
C GLY A 55 -5.22 18.92 5.43
N ALA A 56 -6.14 19.14 4.49
CA ALA A 56 -6.34 18.26 3.34
C ALA A 56 -5.08 18.18 2.46
N GLY A 57 -4.39 19.31 2.26
CA GLY A 57 -3.13 19.38 1.54
C GLY A 57 -2.01 18.60 2.24
N LEU A 58 -1.88 18.72 3.56
CA LEU A 58 -0.90 17.96 4.35
C LEU A 58 -1.19 16.46 4.34
N ILE A 59 -2.46 16.06 4.46
CA ILE A 59 -2.89 14.66 4.33
C ILE A 59 -2.54 14.13 2.94
N GLY A 60 -2.93 14.85 1.88
CA GLY A 60 -2.65 14.46 0.49
C GLY A 60 -1.16 14.38 0.19
N GLY A 61 -0.38 15.38 0.62
CA GLY A 61 1.07 15.42 0.50
C GLY A 61 1.75 14.29 1.26
N GLY A 62 1.33 14.03 2.50
CA GLY A 62 1.83 12.92 3.31
C GLY A 62 1.54 11.55 2.68
N ILE A 63 0.35 11.34 2.10
CA ILE A 63 0.02 10.11 1.37
C ILE A 63 0.87 9.97 0.10
N SER A 64 0.98 11.03 -0.70
CA SER A 64 1.75 11.03 -1.95
C SER A 64 3.23 10.73 -1.68
N TRP A 65 3.81 11.41 -0.69
CA TRP A 65 5.19 11.21 -0.30
C TRP A 65 5.41 9.83 0.33
N GLY A 66 4.51 9.39 1.21
CA GLY A 66 4.56 8.03 1.77
C GLY A 66 4.48 6.96 0.68
N ARG A 67 3.67 7.17 -0.36
CA ARG A 67 3.59 6.26 -1.52
C ARG A 67 4.87 6.25 -2.34
N SER A 68 5.51 7.38 -2.57
CA SER A 68 6.77 7.42 -3.32
C SER A 68 7.89 6.70 -2.57
N ILE A 69 7.98 6.88 -1.23
CA ILE A 69 8.94 6.18 -0.39
C ILE A 69 8.64 4.67 -0.34
N LEU A 70 7.38 4.29 -0.12
CA LEU A 70 6.99 2.88 -0.09
C LEU A 70 7.21 2.20 -1.45
N GLY A 71 7.02 2.91 -2.56
CA GLY A 71 7.31 2.40 -3.90
C GLY A 71 8.80 2.16 -4.16
N GLN A 72 9.68 2.81 -3.39
CA GLN A 72 11.12 2.52 -3.41
C GLN A 72 11.47 1.31 -2.53
N MET A 73 10.71 1.07 -1.45
CA MET A 73 10.96 -0.05 -0.53
C MET A 73 10.28 -1.35 -0.93
N ARG A 74 9.19 -1.27 -1.71
CA ARG A 74 8.30 -2.40 -2.00
C ARG A 74 7.91 -2.38 -3.46
N TYR A 75 7.91 -3.55 -4.07
CA TYR A 75 7.29 -3.73 -5.37
C TYR A 75 5.85 -4.21 -5.14
N VAL A 76 4.88 -3.39 -5.55
CA VAL A 76 3.45 -3.68 -5.37
C VAL A 76 2.78 -3.63 -6.74
N ILE A 77 2.15 -4.72 -7.10
CA ILE A 77 1.24 -4.80 -8.23
C ILE A 77 -0.17 -4.77 -7.69
N THR A 78 -0.96 -3.81 -8.16
CA THR A 78 -2.37 -3.73 -7.83
C THR A 78 -3.25 -4.15 -9.00
N TYR A 79 -4.37 -4.82 -8.71
CA TYR A 79 -5.43 -5.02 -9.68
C TYR A 79 -5.90 -3.68 -10.27
N PRO A 80 -6.44 -3.67 -11.52
CA PRO A 80 -7.14 -2.51 -12.06
C PRO A 80 -8.06 -1.92 -10.99
N ALA A 81 -8.11 -0.60 -10.95
CA ALA A 81 -9.04 0.10 -10.09
C ALA A 81 -10.45 -0.32 -10.52
N ASP A 82 -11.05 -1.29 -9.82
CA ASP A 82 -12.48 -1.55 -9.96
C ASP A 82 -13.19 -0.24 -9.57
N PRO A 83 -13.86 0.44 -10.52
CA PRO A 83 -14.54 1.70 -10.24
C PRO A 83 -15.61 1.49 -9.17
N MET A 84 -16.22 0.31 -9.09
CA MET A 84 -17.17 -0.07 -8.04
C MET A 84 -16.48 -0.13 -6.68
N ALA A 85 -15.29 -0.74 -6.58
CA ALA A 85 -14.52 -0.78 -5.34
C ALA A 85 -14.09 0.62 -4.87
N HIS A 86 -13.71 1.53 -5.78
CA HIS A 86 -13.45 2.92 -5.42
C HIS A 86 -14.70 3.65 -4.95
N LEU A 87 -15.82 3.47 -5.64
CA LEU A 87 -17.10 4.05 -5.25
C LEU A 87 -17.53 3.56 -3.86
N ILE A 88 -17.40 2.25 -3.59
CA ILE A 88 -17.73 1.66 -2.29
C ILE A 88 -16.77 2.17 -1.21
N ALA A 89 -15.47 2.29 -1.49
CA ALA A 89 -14.50 2.78 -0.52
C ALA A 89 -14.76 4.25 -0.16
N TRP A 90 -14.94 5.12 -1.16
CA TRP A 90 -15.19 6.54 -0.95
C TRP A 90 -16.60 6.83 -0.45
N GLY A 91 -17.62 6.23 -1.08
CA GLY A 91 -19.01 6.32 -0.66
C GLY A 91 -19.23 5.74 0.74
N GLY A 92 -18.59 4.62 1.07
CA GLY A 92 -18.58 4.06 2.41
C GLY A 92 -17.89 4.98 3.43
N SER A 93 -16.77 5.60 3.07
CA SER A 93 -16.10 6.58 3.93
C SER A 93 -16.99 7.80 4.21
N ILE A 94 -17.62 8.35 3.16
CA ILE A 94 -18.55 9.48 3.28
C ILE A 94 -19.75 9.08 4.14
N ALA A 95 -20.34 7.91 3.89
CA ALA A 95 -21.46 7.40 4.68
C ALA A 95 -21.08 7.23 6.17
N VAL A 96 -19.89 6.69 6.45
CA VAL A 96 -19.37 6.58 7.82
C VAL A 96 -19.21 7.96 8.46
N VAL A 97 -18.62 8.93 7.76
CA VAL A 97 -18.48 10.31 8.26
C VAL A 97 -19.85 10.93 8.56
N VAL A 98 -20.82 10.78 7.66
CA VAL A 98 -22.19 11.29 7.84
C VAL A 98 -22.87 10.63 9.03
N VAL A 99 -22.82 9.30 9.15
CA VAL A 99 -23.41 8.56 10.28
C VAL A 99 -22.76 8.97 11.60
N CYS A 100 -21.43 9.09 11.65
CA CYS A 100 -20.73 9.54 12.84
C CYS A 100 -21.11 10.98 13.22
N ALA A 101 -21.32 11.85 12.24
CA ALA A 101 -21.77 13.21 12.48
C ALA A 101 -23.19 13.25 13.05
N LEU A 102 -24.10 12.43 12.52
CA LEU A 102 -25.46 12.29 13.04
C LEU A 102 -25.48 11.73 14.47
N ILE A 103 -24.66 10.71 14.75
CA ILE A 103 -24.52 10.13 16.10
C ILE A 103 -23.95 11.15 17.08
N GLY A 104 -22.87 11.85 16.72
CA GLY A 104 -22.29 12.88 17.58
C GLY A 104 -23.26 14.03 17.88
N LYS A 105 -24.06 14.42 16.87
CA LYS A 105 -25.17 15.37 17.08
C LYS A 105 -26.23 14.82 18.03
N ALA A 106 -26.62 13.55 17.89
CA ALA A 106 -27.67 12.94 18.71
C ALA A 106 -27.25 12.70 20.17
N LEU A 107 -25.97 12.44 20.41
CA LEU A 107 -25.44 12.10 21.73
C LEU A 107 -24.91 13.33 22.50
N GLU A 108 -24.87 14.51 21.88
CA GLU A 108 -24.14 15.70 22.37
C GLU A 108 -22.64 15.45 22.68
N THR A 109 -22.15 14.23 22.44
CA THR A 109 -20.75 13.85 22.57
C THR A 109 -19.99 14.32 21.34
N GLY A 110 -18.84 14.97 21.55
CA GLY A 110 -18.00 15.47 20.46
C GLY A 110 -17.79 14.40 19.36
N MET A 111 -18.14 14.75 18.12
CA MET A 111 -18.08 13.92 16.90
C MET A 111 -16.71 13.25 16.62
N THR A 112 -15.67 13.63 17.35
CA THR A 112 -14.26 13.38 17.03
C THR A 112 -13.83 11.92 17.19
N ALA A 113 -14.33 11.20 18.20
CA ALA A 113 -13.88 9.83 18.49
C ALA A 113 -14.38 8.82 17.43
N VAL A 114 -15.64 8.93 17.03
CA VAL A 114 -16.31 7.93 16.16
C VAL A 114 -15.88 8.08 14.70
N VAL A 115 -15.78 9.32 14.20
CA VAL A 115 -15.29 9.61 12.83
C VAL A 115 -13.85 9.09 12.65
N SER A 116 -13.01 9.31 13.67
CA SER A 116 -11.60 8.92 13.63
C SER A 116 -11.42 7.40 13.55
N ALA A 117 -12.21 6.63 14.31
CA ALA A 117 -12.13 5.16 14.29
C ALA A 117 -12.57 4.58 12.93
N GLY A 118 -13.66 5.09 12.35
CA GLY A 118 -14.16 4.63 11.05
C GLY A 118 -13.19 4.91 9.89
N LEU A 119 -12.59 6.10 9.89
CA LEU A 119 -11.65 6.50 8.84
C LEU A 119 -10.34 5.67 8.84
N LEU A 120 -9.94 5.12 9.99
CA LEU A 120 -8.73 4.30 10.12
C LEU A 120 -8.90 2.87 9.58
N ALA A 121 -10.13 2.36 9.49
CA ALA A 121 -10.40 0.99 9.05
C ALA A 121 -10.47 0.84 7.51
N VAL A 122 -10.81 1.92 6.78
CA VAL A 122 -10.97 1.89 5.31
C VAL A 122 -9.65 1.62 4.58
N PRO A 123 -8.51 2.24 4.92
CA PRO A 123 -7.27 2.06 4.17
C PRO A 123 -6.70 0.62 4.20
N PRO A 124 -6.64 -0.08 5.36
CA PRO A 124 -6.18 -1.48 5.40
C PRO A 124 -7.07 -2.42 4.58
N TRP A 125 -8.39 -2.26 4.69
CA TRP A 125 -9.36 -3.05 3.93
C TRP A 125 -9.19 -2.84 2.41
N PHE A 126 -9.06 -1.58 1.98
CA PHE A 126 -8.88 -1.25 0.58
C PHE A 126 -7.56 -1.78 0.00
N ARG A 127 -6.48 -1.71 0.78
CA ARG A 127 -5.18 -2.30 0.38
C ARG A 127 -5.29 -3.80 0.16
N LYS A 128 -5.92 -4.52 1.10
CA LYS A 128 -6.07 -5.98 1.00
C LYS A 128 -6.79 -6.41 -0.29
N ARG A 129 -7.78 -5.64 -0.76
CA ARG A 129 -8.51 -5.95 -2.00
C ARG A 129 -7.75 -5.59 -3.28
N ARG A 130 -6.85 -4.60 -3.24
CA ARG A 130 -6.17 -4.11 -4.44
C ARG A 130 -4.84 -4.77 -4.70
N THR A 131 -4.16 -5.29 -3.69
CA THR A 131 -2.83 -5.90 -3.87
C THR A 131 -2.98 -7.30 -4.48
N ALA A 132 -2.59 -7.43 -5.75
CA ALA A 132 -2.51 -8.72 -6.44
C ALA A 132 -1.23 -9.45 -6.00
N PHE A 133 -0.12 -8.71 -6.02
CA PHE A 133 1.19 -9.20 -5.64
C PHE A 133 1.97 -8.10 -4.92
N MET A 134 2.60 -8.41 -3.80
CA MET A 134 3.50 -7.51 -3.10
C MET A 134 4.74 -8.25 -2.64
N LEU A 135 5.89 -7.65 -2.89
CA LEU A 135 7.19 -8.11 -2.45
C LEU A 135 7.73 -7.13 -1.41
N ASP A 136 7.98 -7.61 -0.20
CA ASP A 136 8.52 -6.82 0.91
C ASP A 136 9.55 -7.61 1.75
N TYR A 137 10.02 -7.04 2.86
CA TYR A 137 11.01 -7.69 3.73
C TYR A 137 10.46 -8.85 4.54
N ALA A 138 9.14 -8.88 4.79
CA ALA A 138 8.51 -9.96 5.53
C ALA A 138 8.30 -11.19 4.63
N GLY A 139 8.08 -10.96 3.34
CA GLY A 139 7.89 -12.02 2.37
C GLY A 139 7.22 -11.56 1.09
N ILE A 140 6.37 -12.44 0.58
CA ILE A 140 5.57 -12.22 -0.61
C ILE A 140 4.10 -12.32 -0.24
N THR A 141 3.31 -11.32 -0.59
CA THR A 141 1.84 -11.40 -0.54
C THR A 141 1.31 -11.65 -1.95
N ALA A 142 0.67 -12.80 -2.16
CA ALA A 142 0.07 -13.19 -3.44
C ALA A 142 -1.42 -13.51 -3.21
N ALA A 143 -2.31 -12.92 -4.01
CA ALA A 143 -3.77 -13.10 -3.89
C ALA A 143 -4.32 -12.83 -2.47
N GLY A 144 -3.69 -11.91 -1.73
CA GLY A 144 -4.09 -11.58 -0.35
C GLY A 144 -3.54 -12.51 0.74
N THR A 145 -2.79 -13.55 0.38
CA THR A 145 -2.11 -14.47 1.30
C THR A 145 -0.65 -14.04 1.45
N ALA A 146 -0.24 -13.70 2.67
CA ALA A 146 1.15 -13.39 2.98
C ALA A 146 1.92 -14.68 3.26
N VAL A 147 3.01 -14.89 2.52
CA VAL A 147 3.93 -16.03 2.66
C VAL A 147 5.29 -15.47 3.07
N ALA A 148 5.79 -15.90 4.22
CA ALA A 148 7.07 -15.45 4.73
C ALA A 148 8.24 -16.00 3.90
N TRP A 149 9.36 -15.27 3.83
CA TRP A 149 10.50 -15.67 2.99
C TRP A 149 11.10 -17.03 3.34
N ASP A 150 11.03 -17.45 4.60
CA ASP A 150 11.48 -18.76 5.06
C ASP A 150 10.60 -19.91 4.55
N GLN A 151 9.37 -19.62 4.14
CA GLN A 151 8.44 -20.57 3.54
C GLN A 151 8.56 -20.63 2.02
N VAL A 152 9.21 -19.65 1.36
CA VAL A 152 9.38 -19.62 -0.09
C VAL A 152 10.69 -20.32 -0.48
N SER A 153 10.61 -21.23 -1.46
CA SER A 153 11.80 -21.83 -2.09
C SER A 153 12.04 -21.30 -3.50
N ILE A 154 10.99 -21.09 -4.29
CA ILE A 154 11.11 -20.58 -5.66
C ILE A 154 10.05 -19.51 -5.92
N LEU A 155 10.47 -18.36 -6.44
CA LEU A 155 9.59 -17.37 -7.05
C LEU A 155 9.62 -17.60 -8.57
N VAL A 156 8.49 -17.99 -9.16
CA VAL A 156 8.35 -18.21 -10.59
C VAL A 156 7.60 -17.04 -11.22
N ILE A 157 8.19 -16.46 -12.26
CA ILE A 157 7.62 -15.38 -13.05
C ILE A 157 7.45 -15.89 -14.47
N THR A 158 6.22 -16.14 -14.89
CA THR A 158 5.91 -16.67 -16.23
C THR A 158 5.33 -15.56 -17.11
N ASP A 159 6.08 -15.21 -18.13
CA ASP A 159 5.85 -14.15 -19.09
C ASP A 159 5.80 -14.71 -20.52
N THR A 160 4.92 -15.68 -20.72
CA THR A 160 4.72 -16.35 -22.02
C THR A 160 3.49 -15.81 -22.74
N ALA A 161 2.48 -15.37 -21.99
CA ALA A 161 1.24 -14.86 -22.54
C ALA A 161 1.36 -13.40 -23.04
N PRO A 162 0.58 -13.01 -24.07
CA PRO A 162 0.66 -11.67 -24.65
C PRO A 162 0.08 -10.57 -23.74
N ASP A 163 -0.90 -10.90 -22.92
CA ASP A 163 -1.73 -9.96 -22.17
C ASP A 163 -1.56 -10.06 -20.65
N HIS A 164 -1.00 -11.16 -20.14
CA HIS A 164 -0.79 -11.37 -18.71
C HIS A 164 0.59 -11.97 -18.39
N VAL A 165 1.02 -11.72 -17.16
CA VAL A 165 2.16 -12.36 -16.52
C VAL A 165 1.65 -13.12 -15.31
N SER A 166 2.02 -14.38 -15.19
CA SER A 166 1.68 -15.24 -14.06
C SER A 166 2.81 -15.23 -13.04
N LEU A 167 2.47 -15.06 -11.77
CA LEU A 167 3.39 -15.09 -10.65
C LEU A 167 3.03 -16.27 -9.75
N GLY A 168 3.94 -17.22 -9.60
CA GLY A 168 3.77 -18.40 -8.77
C GLY A 168 4.82 -18.47 -7.68
N LEU A 169 4.46 -19.03 -6.52
CA LEU A 169 5.41 -19.35 -5.47
C LEU A 169 5.45 -20.86 -5.28
N ARG A 170 6.65 -21.42 -5.27
CA ARG A 170 6.88 -22.75 -4.71
C ARG A 170 7.26 -22.59 -3.25
N LEU A 171 6.47 -23.21 -2.39
CA LEU A 171 6.73 -23.27 -0.96
C LEU A 171 7.79 -24.31 -0.66
N ARG A 172 8.55 -24.11 0.41
CA ARG A 172 9.56 -25.03 0.92
C ARG A 172 8.98 -26.38 1.33
N SER A 173 7.69 -26.43 1.67
CA SER A 173 6.94 -27.67 1.88
C SER A 173 6.72 -28.49 0.60
N GLY A 174 7.08 -27.95 -0.57
CA GLY A 174 6.90 -28.58 -1.88
C GLY A 174 5.60 -28.18 -2.58
N GLY A 175 4.66 -27.54 -1.89
CA GLY A 175 3.40 -27.04 -2.45
C GLY A 175 3.58 -25.80 -3.33
N TRP A 176 2.56 -25.51 -4.14
CA TRP A 176 2.46 -24.27 -4.93
C TRP A 176 1.43 -23.34 -4.30
N SER A 177 1.71 -22.03 -4.33
CA SER A 177 0.67 -21.04 -4.07
C SER A 177 -0.26 -20.93 -5.28
N ASP A 178 -1.50 -20.49 -5.04
CA ASP A 178 -2.37 -20.02 -6.12
C ASP A 178 -1.62 -18.92 -6.89
N GLY A 179 -1.40 -19.16 -8.18
CA GLY A 179 -0.71 -18.22 -9.04
C GLY A 179 -1.51 -16.93 -9.20
N VAL A 180 -0.83 -15.79 -9.32
CA VAL A 180 -1.45 -14.50 -9.56
C VAL A 180 -1.22 -14.10 -11.01
N ASN A 181 -2.31 -13.89 -11.75
CA ASN A 181 -2.25 -13.31 -13.08
C ASN A 181 -2.36 -11.79 -13.01
N VAL A 182 -1.42 -11.11 -13.67
CA VAL A 182 -1.31 -9.66 -13.72
C VAL A 182 -1.31 -9.23 -15.17
N GLU A 183 -2.04 -8.16 -15.51
CA GLU A 183 -1.99 -7.57 -16.84
C GLU A 183 -0.56 -7.11 -17.21
N ARG A 184 -0.08 -7.53 -18.38
CA ARG A 184 1.30 -7.33 -18.84
C ARG A 184 1.76 -5.87 -18.79
N HIS A 185 0.90 -4.93 -19.16
CA HIS A 185 1.25 -3.50 -19.19
C HIS A 185 1.40 -2.86 -17.80
N LYS A 186 0.97 -3.53 -16.73
CA LYS A 186 1.17 -3.12 -15.33
C LYS A 186 2.37 -3.80 -14.69
N PHE A 187 3.02 -4.70 -15.42
CA PHE A 187 4.10 -5.53 -14.92
C PHE A 187 5.44 -5.05 -15.47
N ASP A 188 6.37 -4.74 -14.57
CA ASP A 188 7.76 -4.44 -14.91
C ASP A 188 8.65 -5.60 -14.44
N LEU A 189 9.06 -6.44 -15.40
CA LEU A 189 9.89 -7.62 -15.14
C LEU A 189 11.24 -7.25 -14.52
N ASN A 190 11.87 -6.16 -14.97
CA ASN A 190 13.18 -5.76 -14.45
C ASN A 190 13.04 -5.32 -13.00
N ARG A 191 12.01 -4.53 -12.69
CA ARG A 191 11.78 -4.02 -11.35
C ARG A 191 11.39 -5.11 -10.34
N ILE A 192 10.57 -6.09 -10.74
CA ILE A 192 10.25 -7.21 -9.83
C ILE A 192 11.46 -8.10 -9.59
N VAL A 193 12.27 -8.36 -10.63
CA VAL A 193 13.48 -9.18 -10.51
C VAL A 193 14.49 -8.48 -9.63
N GLU A 194 14.74 -7.19 -9.85
CA GLU A 194 15.62 -6.39 -9.00
C GLU A 194 15.12 -6.33 -7.55
N GLY A 195 13.81 -6.12 -7.36
CA GLY A 195 13.19 -6.16 -6.05
C GLY A 195 13.37 -7.52 -5.36
N ALA A 196 13.12 -8.61 -6.08
CA ALA A 196 13.28 -9.96 -5.56
C ALA A 196 14.75 -10.26 -5.22
N ARG A 197 15.72 -9.90 -6.07
CA ARG A 197 17.15 -10.02 -5.74
C ARG A 197 17.55 -9.21 -4.50
N THR A 198 16.89 -8.07 -4.30
CA THR A 198 17.18 -7.19 -3.17
C THR A 198 16.61 -7.71 -1.86
N LEU A 199 15.39 -8.27 -1.89
CA LEU A 199 14.64 -8.64 -0.69
C LEU A 199 14.67 -10.14 -0.37
N ALA A 200 14.83 -11.01 -1.36
CA ALA A 200 14.78 -12.45 -1.16
C ALA A 200 16.07 -12.94 -0.49
N PRO A 201 15.98 -13.80 0.54
CA PRO A 201 17.15 -14.47 1.10
C PRO A 201 17.85 -15.36 0.06
N GLY A 202 19.13 -15.64 0.27
CA GLY A 202 19.93 -16.44 -0.66
C GLY A 202 19.45 -17.88 -0.91
N HIS A 203 18.52 -18.40 -0.09
CA HIS A 203 17.91 -19.72 -0.31
C HIS A 203 16.75 -19.69 -1.33
N VAL A 204 16.25 -18.51 -1.70
CA VAL A 204 15.12 -18.37 -2.64
C VAL A 204 15.68 -18.28 -4.05
N SER A 205 15.27 -19.22 -4.90
CA SER A 205 15.56 -19.14 -6.34
C SER A 205 14.52 -18.29 -7.05
N ILE A 206 14.95 -17.39 -7.92
CA ILE A 206 14.05 -16.61 -8.78
C ILE A 206 14.15 -17.25 -10.17
N VAL A 207 13.02 -17.64 -10.74
CA VAL A 207 12.93 -18.27 -12.06
C VAL A 207 12.06 -17.41 -12.93
N VAL A 208 12.59 -17.00 -14.08
CA VAL A 208 11.83 -16.27 -15.10
C VAL A 208 11.63 -17.21 -16.28
N THR A 209 10.38 -17.45 -16.64
CA THR A 209 9.99 -18.20 -17.83
C THR A 209 9.41 -17.20 -18.82
N ASP A 210 10.15 -16.86 -19.86
CA ASP A 210 9.66 -15.99 -20.93
C ASP A 210 9.61 -16.78 -22.26
N ARG A 211 9.42 -16.09 -23.39
CA ARG A 211 9.36 -16.74 -24.71
C ARG A 211 10.68 -17.38 -25.14
N GLU A 212 11.80 -17.01 -24.54
CA GLU A 212 13.12 -17.57 -24.82
C GLU A 212 13.38 -18.85 -24.00
N GLY A 213 12.57 -19.09 -22.97
CA GLY A 213 12.61 -20.28 -22.14
C GLY A 213 12.68 -19.96 -20.65
N GLU A 214 13.04 -20.98 -19.87
CA GLU A 214 13.26 -20.85 -18.43
C GLU A 214 14.70 -20.41 -18.17
N ARG A 215 14.86 -19.31 -17.43
CA ARG A 215 16.16 -18.82 -16.97
C ARG A 215 16.17 -18.58 -15.46
N PRO A 216 17.13 -19.19 -14.73
CA PRO A 216 17.34 -18.87 -13.34
C PRO A 216 17.96 -17.48 -13.21
N VAL A 217 17.40 -16.69 -12.31
CA VAL A 217 17.91 -15.39 -11.90
C VAL A 217 18.52 -15.58 -10.51
N TYR A 218 19.84 -15.61 -10.46
CA TYR A 218 20.54 -15.67 -9.17
C TYR A 218 20.43 -14.32 -8.43
N PRO A 219 20.16 -14.34 -7.10
CA PRO A 219 20.17 -13.16 -6.24
C PRO A 219 21.56 -12.51 -6.11
#